data_AF-A0A3D2J8X6-F1
#
_entry.id   AF-A0A3D2J8X6-F1
#
_cell.length_a   1.000
_cell.length_b   1.000
_cell.length_c   1.000
_cell.angle_alpha   90.00
_cell.angle_beta   90.00
_cell.angle_gamma   90.00
#
_symmetry.space_group_name_H-M   'P 1'
#
loop_
_entity.id
_entity.type
_entity.pdbx_description
1 polymer ?
#
loop_
_entity_poly.entity_id
_entity_poly.type
_entity_poly.pdbx_seq_one_letter_code
_entity_poly.pdbx_strand_id
1 'polypeptide(L)' 'MSDNISLLITDDHAMVRQGIRAFLELQPDLTVLDEADSGEAAVRKAAELAP' A
#
# COMPACT_ATOMS: atom_id res chain seq x y z
N MET A 1 21.96 3.18 -5.89
CA MET A 1 20.61 3.77 -5.94
C MET A 1 19.74 2.75 -5.25
N SER A 2 19.22 3.06 -4.07
CA SER A 2 18.38 2.12 -3.33
C SER A 2 17.08 1.96 -4.11
N ASP A 3 16.75 0.74 -4.54
CA ASP A 3 15.49 0.45 -5.22
C ASP A 3 14.36 0.66 -4.19
N ASN A 4 13.65 1.78 -4.30
CA ASN A 4 12.52 2.11 -3.44
C ASN A 4 11.34 1.19 -3.81
N ILE A 5 10.89 0.36 -2.88
CA ILE A 5 9.80 -0.58 -3.10
C ILE A 5 8.48 0.15 -2.88
N SER A 6 7.67 0.20 -3.94
CA SER A 6 6.35 0.82 -3.90
C SER A 6 5.28 -0.21 -3.47
N LEU A 7 4.33 0.22 -2.66
CA LEU A 7 3.36 -0.66 -2.01
C LEU A 7 1.93 -0.13 -2.18
N LEU A 8 1.01 -1.05 -2.44
CA LEU A 8 -0.44 -0.85 -2.38
C LEU A 8 -1.01 -1.81 -1.32
N ILE A 9 -1.64 -1.28 -0.28
CA ILE A 9 -2.16 -2.10 0.83
C ILE A 9 -3.65 -2.39 0.58
N THR A 10 -4.08 -3.63 0.79
CA THR A 10 -5.51 -4.01 0.66
C THR A 10 -5.97 -4.81 1.87
N ASP A 11 -7.03 -4.36 2.52
CA ASP A 11 -7.71 -5.06 3.62
C ASP A 11 -9.11 -4.45 3.78
N ASP A 12 -10.12 -5.24 4.15
CA ASP A 12 -11.50 -4.75 4.34
C ASP A 12 -11.71 -4.00 5.67
N HIS A 13 -10.70 -3.98 6.55
CA HIS A 13 -10.72 -3.29 7.84
C HIS A 13 -9.78 -2.08 7.87
N ALA A 14 -10.36 -0.88 8.02
CA ALA A 14 -9.61 0.38 8.02
C ALA A 14 -8.53 0.46 9.12
N MET A 15 -8.81 -0.05 10.33
CA MET A 15 -7.86 -0.03 11.44
C MET A 15 -6.61 -0.88 11.16
N VAL A 16 -6.79 -2.01 10.45
CA VAL A 16 -5.69 -2.91 10.07
C VAL A 16 -4.79 -2.21 9.05
N ARG A 17 -5.37 -1.61 8.00
CA ARG A 17 -4.60 -0.86 6.99
C ARG A 17 -3.79 0.28 7.59
N GLN A 18 -4.39 1.07 8.47
CA GLN A 18 -3.71 2.17 9.16
C GLN A 18 -2.52 1.66 9.98
N GLY A 19 -2.67 0.57 10.72
CA GLY A 19 -1.60 -0.05 11.49
C GLY A 19 -0.45 -0.57 10.61
N ILE A 20 -0.79 -1.27 9.53
CA ILE A 20 0.18 -1.81 8.56
C ILE A 20 0.94 -0.66 7.89
N ARG A 21 0.24 0.36 7.40
CA ARG A 21 0.84 1.54 6.77
C ARG A 21 1.82 2.24 7.71
N ALA A 22 1.40 2.55 8.93
CA ALA A 22 2.25 3.22 9.90
C ALA A 22 3.53 2.42 10.22
N PHE A 23 3.44 1.09 10.24
CA PHE A 23 4.61 0.22 10.43
C PHE A 23 5.54 0.21 9.21
N LEU A 24 4.99 0.14 8.00
CA LEU A 24 5.77 0.09 6.75
C LEU A 24 6.44 1.42 6.43
N GLU A 25 5.80 2.55 6.74
CA GLU A 25 6.37 3.90 6.57
C GLU A 25 7.60 4.17 7.47
N LEU A 26 7.87 3.31 8.47
CA LEU A 26 9.12 3.38 9.25
C LEU A 26 10.34 2.86 8.47
N GLN A 27 10.13 2.10 7.39
CA GLN A 27 11.22 1.55 6.60
C GLN A 27 11.65 2.56 5.52
N PRO A 28 12.93 2.93 5.45
CA PRO A 28 13.40 4.00 4.56
C PRO A 28 13.40 3.64 3.07
N ASP A 29 13.21 2.37 2.74
CA ASP A 29 13.18 1.80 1.39
C ASP A 29 11.78 1.42 0.92
N LEU A 30 10.75 1.65 1.74
CA LEU A 30 9.36 1.36 1.41
C LEU A 30 8.56 2.65 1.23
N THR A 31 7.69 2.67 0.21
CA THR A 31 6.75 3.78 -0.01
C THR A 31 5.35 3.24 -0.25
N VAL A 32 4.40 3.58 0.62
CA VAL A 32 2.98 3.25 0.41
C VAL A 32 2.35 4.28 -0.52
N LEU A 33 1.97 3.85 -1.72
CA LEU A 33 1.36 4.73 -2.73
C LEU A 33 -0.12 4.97 -2.45
N ASP A 34 -0.86 3.94 -2.03
CA ASP A 34 -2.29 4.03 -1.74
C ASP A 34 -2.78 2.81 -0.92
N GLU A 35 -4.06 2.84 -0.55
CA GLU A 35 -4.79 1.78 0.17
C GLU A 35 -6.10 1.44 -0.53
N ALA A 36 -6.52 0.17 -0.46
CA ALA A 36 -7.81 -0.31 -0.95
C ALA A 36 -8.60 -1.04 0.14
N ASP A 37 -9.91 -0.88 0.14
CA ASP A 37 -10.84 -1.52 1.08
C ASP A 37 -11.44 -2.85 0.57
N SER A 38 -11.08 -3.23 -0.65
CA SER A 38 -11.63 -4.39 -1.34
C SER A 38 -10.68 -4.85 -2.44
N GLY A 39 -10.75 -6.14 -2.80
CA GLY A 39 -9.93 -6.70 -3.88
C GLY A 39 -10.20 -6.02 -5.23
N GLU A 40 -11.45 -5.67 -5.52
CA GLU A 40 -11.81 -4.99 -6.77
C GLU A 40 -11.24 -3.57 -6.85
N ALA A 41 -11.25 -2.83 -5.73
CA ALA A 41 -10.59 -1.54 -5.65
C ALA A 41 -9.07 -1.67 -5.79
N ALA A 42 -8.48 -2.70 -5.18
CA ALA A 42 -7.05 -2.98 -5.27
C ALA A 42 -6.60 -3.25 -6.71
N VAL A 43 -7.34 -4.07 -7.47
CA VAL A 43 -7.00 -4.37 -8.87
C VAL A 43 -7.04 -3.11 -9.74
N ARG A 44 -8.06 -2.25 -9.56
CA ARG A 44 -8.14 -0.98 -10.30
C ARG A 44 -6.97 -0.07 -9.96
N LYS A 45 -6.69 0.13 -8.67
CA LYS A 45 -5.58 0.98 -8.20
C LYS A 45 -4.22 0.43 -8.62
N ALA A 46 -4.02 -0.88 -8.61
CA ALA A 46 -2.78 -1.50 -9.09
C ALA A 46 -2.56 -1.24 -10.58
N ALA A 47 -3.61 -1.30 -11.39
CA ALA A 47 -3.52 -0.97 -12.82
C ALA A 47 -3.22 0.52 -13.08
N GLU A 48 -3.71 1.42 -12.23
CA GLU A 48 -3.47 2.87 -12.32
C GLU A 48 -2.08 3.27 -11.81
N LEU A 49 -1.62 2.68 -10.70
CA LEU A 49 -0.41 3.08 -10.00
C LEU A 49 0.84 2.30 -10.43
N ALA A 50 0.68 1.11 -11.02
CA ALA A 50 1.76 0.18 -11.33
C ALA A 50 2.78 0.05 -10.15
N PRO A 51 2.29 -0.32 -8.95
CA PRO A 51 3.09 -0.37 -7.73
C PRO A 51 4.21 -1.41 -7.79
#